data_AF-A0A843GQV2-F1
#
_entry.id   AF-A0A843GQV2-F1
#
_cell.length_a   1.000
_cell.length_b   1.000
_cell.length_c   1.000
_cell.angle_alpha   90.00
_cell.angle_beta   90.00
_cell.angle_gamma   90.00
#
_symmetry.space_group_name_H-M   'P 1'
#
loop_
_entity.id
_entity.type
_entity.pdbx_description
1 polymer ?
#
loop_
_entity_poly.entity_id
_entity_poly.type
_entity_poly.pdbx_seq_one_letter_code
_entity_poly.pdbx_strand_id
1 'polypeptide(L)'
;MIDINVGEYVRTTQGYIAKVERIDDTFIWFDGAIWFDCYEECYELSIKNELGLYDQSNEIINHSFNIIDLIEVGDYVNGHLVIEEFAGEDNELCFTIEYGKNCIKYLNERHPERIKTIVTKEKFKAREYKVGDDEQ
;
A
#
# COMPACT_ATOMS: atom_id res chain seq x y z
N MET A 1 -13.82 11.55 -9.65
CA MET A 1 -14.35 10.47 -8.77
C MET A 1 -13.46 9.29 -9.05
N ILE A 2 -12.76 8.77 -8.04
CA ILE A 2 -11.91 7.59 -8.22
C ILE A 2 -12.88 6.40 -8.34
N ASP A 3 -12.72 5.59 -9.38
CA ASP A 3 -13.60 4.45 -9.69
C ASP A 3 -13.12 3.22 -8.92
N ILE A 4 -13.38 3.19 -7.61
CA ILE A 4 -12.95 2.14 -6.69
C ILE A 4 -14.08 1.13 -6.48
N ASN A 5 -13.76 -0.16 -6.52
CA ASN A 5 -14.73 -1.24 -6.34
C ASN A 5 -14.50 -2.03 -5.04
N VAL A 6 -15.59 -2.61 -4.52
CA VAL A 6 -15.49 -3.60 -3.43
C VAL A 6 -14.63 -4.79 -3.88
N GLY A 7 -13.68 -5.17 -3.04
CA GLY A 7 -12.73 -6.25 -3.30
C GLY A 7 -11.37 -5.78 -3.86
N GLU A 8 -11.26 -4.53 -4.30
CA GLU A 8 -9.96 -3.92 -4.64
C GLU A 8 -9.12 -3.65 -3.40
N TYR A 9 -7.82 -3.61 -3.59
CA TYR A 9 -6.88 -3.05 -2.63
C TYR A 9 -6.62 -1.59 -2.97
N VAL A 10 -6.36 -0.78 -1.95
CA VAL A 10 -5.96 0.63 -2.12
C VAL A 10 -4.61 0.89 -1.45
N ARG A 11 -3.83 1.83 -1.98
CA ARG A 11 -2.64 2.40 -1.34
C ARG A 11 -2.88 3.89 -1.07
N THR A 12 -2.56 4.34 0.14
CA THR A 12 -2.67 5.76 0.53
C THR A 12 -1.35 6.51 0.40
N THR A 13 -1.41 7.85 0.40
CA THR A 13 -0.23 8.73 0.50
C THR A 13 0.66 8.45 1.72
N GLN A 14 0.12 7.89 2.81
CA GLN A 14 0.91 7.49 3.99
C GLN A 14 1.49 6.08 3.90
N GLY A 15 1.22 5.35 2.81
CA GLY A 15 1.66 3.98 2.63
C GLY A 15 0.85 2.94 3.41
N TYR A 16 -0.42 3.21 3.72
CA TYR A 16 -1.32 2.12 4.12
C TYR A 16 -1.81 1.37 2.90
N ILE A 17 -1.87 0.04 3.03
CA ILE A 17 -2.53 -0.84 2.06
C ILE A 17 -3.66 -1.55 2.80
N ALA A 18 -4.87 -1.50 2.24
CA ALA A 18 -6.03 -2.18 2.79
C ALA A 18 -6.98 -2.61 1.67
N LYS A 19 -7.79 -3.64 1.91
CA LYS A 19 -8.78 -4.14 0.97
C LYS A 19 -10.13 -3.48 1.24
N VAL A 20 -10.81 -3.07 0.18
CA VAL A 20 -12.15 -2.51 0.25
C VAL A 20 -13.16 -3.62 0.54
N GLU A 21 -13.83 -3.54 1.69
CA GLU A 21 -14.89 -4.48 2.08
C GLU A 21 -16.29 -3.96 1.74
N ARG A 22 -16.50 -2.66 1.89
CA ARG A 22 -17.81 -2.04 1.66
C ARG A 22 -17.64 -0.63 1.14
N ILE A 23 -18.55 -0.23 0.27
CA ILE A 23 -18.68 1.16 -0.18
C ILE A 23 -20.14 1.55 0.06
N ASP A 24 -20.35 2.69 0.69
CA ASP A 24 -21.66 3.34 0.79
C ASP A 24 -21.58 4.78 0.24
N ASP A 25 -22.66 5.54 0.36
CA ASP A 25 -22.76 6.87 -0.25
C ASP A 25 -21.75 7.90 0.29
N THR A 26 -21.13 7.59 1.44
CA THR A 26 -20.29 8.50 2.21
C THR A 26 -18.90 7.93 2.49
N PHE A 27 -18.76 6.62 2.68
CA PHE A 27 -17.52 5.99 3.14
C PHE A 27 -17.10 4.77 2.32
N ILE A 28 -15.79 4.57 2.24
CA ILE A 28 -15.13 3.32 1.85
C ILE A 28 -14.68 2.65 3.14
N TRP A 29 -15.04 1.39 3.34
CA TRP A 29 -14.68 0.58 4.49
C TRP A 29 -13.65 -0.47 4.12
N PHE A 30 -12.72 -0.73 5.03
CA PHE A 30 -11.58 -1.61 4.81
C PHE A 30 -11.54 -2.83 5.72
N ASP A 31 -10.88 -3.89 5.25
CA ASP A 31 -10.67 -5.17 5.96
C ASP A 31 -9.69 -5.09 7.13
N GLY A 32 -8.97 -3.98 7.24
CA GLY A 32 -7.97 -3.74 8.26
C GLY A 32 -7.87 -2.26 8.60
N ALA A 33 -7.30 -1.98 9.77
CA ALA A 33 -7.12 -0.62 10.24
C ALA A 33 -6.08 0.12 9.39
N ILE A 34 -6.49 1.27 8.86
CA ILE A 34 -5.64 2.33 8.36
C ILE A 34 -5.37 3.25 9.57
N TRP A 35 -4.12 3.34 10.00
CA TRP A 35 -3.77 4.09 11.22
C TRP A 35 -3.51 5.57 10.89
N PHE A 36 -4.42 6.46 11.25
CA PHE A 36 -4.19 7.87 11.02
C PHE A 36 -3.23 8.42 12.08
N ASP A 37 -2.48 9.47 11.76
CA ASP A 37 -1.63 10.20 12.73
C ASP A 37 -2.45 10.82 13.90
N CYS A 38 -3.77 10.63 13.92
CA CYS A 38 -4.70 11.07 14.97
C CYS A 38 -4.97 10.05 16.09
N TYR A 39 -4.15 9.01 16.26
CA TYR A 39 -4.21 8.05 17.39
C TYR A 39 -5.46 7.15 17.46
N GLU A 40 -6.21 7.00 16.36
CA GLU A 40 -7.33 6.05 16.29
C GLU A 40 -7.15 5.06 15.13
N GLU A 41 -7.52 3.80 15.39
CA GLU A 41 -7.68 2.78 14.35
C GLU A 41 -8.90 3.16 13.51
N CYS A 42 -8.67 3.57 12.27
CA CYS A 42 -9.76 3.87 11.36
C CYS A 42 -9.92 2.74 10.36
N TYR A 43 -11.17 2.36 10.14
CA TYR A 43 -11.56 1.32 9.19
C TYR A 43 -12.28 1.90 7.97
N GLU A 44 -12.33 3.24 7.86
CA GLU A 44 -13.06 3.93 6.82
C GLU A 44 -12.35 5.19 6.30
N LEU A 45 -12.60 5.51 5.03
CA LEU A 45 -12.18 6.75 4.37
C LEU A 45 -13.42 7.45 3.78
N SER A 46 -13.60 8.73 4.09
CA SER A 46 -14.71 9.51 3.54
C SER A 46 -14.51 9.79 2.05
N ILE A 47 -15.53 9.49 1.25
CA ILE A 47 -15.60 9.74 -0.20
C ILE A 47 -15.98 11.21 -0.46
N LYS A 48 -16.65 11.84 0.49
CA LYS A 48 -17.18 13.20 0.39
C LYS A 48 -16.92 13.94 1.70
N ASN A 49 -15.99 14.88 1.67
CA ASN A 49 -15.96 15.87 2.72
C ASN A 49 -16.89 17.03 2.29
N GLU A 50 -18.10 17.09 2.84
CA GLU A 50 -19.10 18.14 2.53
C GLU A 50 -18.57 19.57 2.79
N LEU A 51 -17.46 19.69 3.53
CA LEU A 51 -16.83 20.94 3.92
C LEU A 51 -15.62 21.35 3.06
N GLY A 52 -15.21 20.54 2.06
CA GLY A 52 -14.06 20.87 1.19
C GLY A 52 -12.71 20.97 1.92
N LEU A 53 -12.64 20.55 3.18
CA LEU A 53 -11.43 20.47 3.98
C LEU A 53 -10.74 19.15 3.63
N TYR A 54 -9.87 19.16 2.63
CA TYR A 54 -9.03 18.01 2.34
C TYR A 54 -8.08 17.79 3.53
N ASP A 55 -8.28 16.69 4.26
CA ASP A 55 -7.15 16.09 4.94
C ASP A 55 -6.32 15.37 3.87
N GLN A 56 -5.46 16.14 3.17
CA GLN A 56 -4.55 15.64 2.13
C GLN A 56 -3.60 14.56 2.65
N SER A 57 -3.57 14.35 3.97
CA SER A 57 -2.67 13.39 4.59
C SER A 57 -2.99 11.94 4.24
N ASN A 58 -4.17 11.58 3.67
CA ASN A 58 -4.57 10.18 3.43
C ASN A 58 -5.31 9.92 2.10
N GLU A 59 -4.91 10.60 1.02
CA GLU A 59 -5.49 10.34 -0.29
C GLU A 59 -5.15 8.94 -0.81
N ILE A 60 -6.11 8.29 -1.50
CA ILE A 60 -5.86 7.05 -2.24
C ILE A 60 -5.10 7.41 -3.51
N ILE A 61 -3.86 6.93 -3.63
CA ILE A 61 -2.98 7.23 -4.77
C ILE A 61 -3.01 6.15 -5.84
N ASN A 62 -3.37 4.92 -5.46
CA ASN A 62 -3.45 3.79 -6.37
C ASN A 62 -4.45 2.75 -5.84
N HIS A 63 -5.11 2.02 -6.73
CA HIS A 63 -6.04 0.95 -6.39
C HIS A 63 -6.02 -0.15 -7.47
N SER A 64 -6.21 -1.42 -7.07
CA SER A 64 -6.30 -2.56 -7.99
C SER A 64 -6.91 -3.78 -7.30
N PHE A 65 -7.57 -4.65 -8.07
CA PHE A 65 -7.96 -5.98 -7.60
C PHE A 65 -6.76 -6.87 -7.22
N ASN A 66 -5.59 -6.58 -7.79
CA ASN A 66 -4.36 -7.32 -7.51
C ASN A 66 -3.42 -6.48 -6.65
N ILE A 67 -3.08 -7.01 -5.46
CA ILE A 67 -2.21 -6.32 -4.50
C ILE A 67 -0.81 -6.04 -5.06
N ILE A 68 -0.34 -6.78 -6.07
CA ILE A 68 0.97 -6.51 -6.70
C ILE A 68 1.00 -5.14 -7.37
N ASP A 69 -0.11 -4.70 -7.96
CA ASP A 69 -0.14 -3.44 -8.70
C ASP A 69 0.02 -2.22 -7.77
N LEU A 70 -0.08 -2.44 -6.45
CA LEU A 70 0.16 -1.45 -5.43
C LEU A 70 1.58 -1.47 -4.87
N ILE A 71 2.37 -2.50 -5.15
CA ILE A 71 3.75 -2.63 -4.66
C ILE A 71 4.63 -1.69 -5.47
N GLU A 72 5.59 -1.06 -4.81
CA GLU A 72 6.54 -0.14 -5.43
C GLU A 72 7.97 -0.48 -5.03
N VAL A 73 8.94 -0.04 -5.84
CA VAL A 73 10.36 -0.13 -5.48
C VAL A 73 10.61 0.61 -4.16
N GLY A 74 11.31 -0.06 -3.24
CA GLY A 74 11.55 0.41 -1.87
C GLY A 74 10.62 -0.22 -0.82
N ASP A 75 9.55 -0.88 -1.22
CA ASP A 75 8.71 -1.64 -0.29
C ASP A 75 9.40 -2.94 0.16
N TYR A 76 8.93 -3.51 1.26
CA TYR A 76 9.37 -4.81 1.76
C TYR A 76 8.23 -5.82 1.71
N VAL A 77 8.40 -6.89 0.93
CA VAL A 77 7.42 -7.98 0.80
C VAL A 77 7.99 -9.21 1.51
N ASN A 78 7.27 -9.72 2.51
CA ASN A 78 7.75 -10.76 3.42
C ASN A 78 9.11 -10.45 4.07
N GLY A 79 9.41 -9.17 4.28
CA GLY A 79 10.70 -8.72 4.82
C GLY A 79 11.81 -8.59 3.78
N HIS A 80 11.51 -8.72 2.48
CA HIS A 80 12.48 -8.56 1.40
C HIS A 80 12.26 -7.29 0.62
N LEU A 81 13.33 -6.52 0.44
CA LEU A 81 13.30 -5.27 -0.30
C LEU A 81 12.96 -5.53 -1.77
N VAL A 82 12.02 -4.75 -2.29
CA VAL A 82 11.75 -4.61 -3.71
C VAL A 82 12.76 -3.65 -4.30
N ILE A 83 13.63 -4.16 -5.18
CA ILE A 83 14.79 -3.41 -5.67
C ILE A 83 14.64 -2.91 -7.12
N GLU A 84 13.73 -3.51 -7.88
CA GLU A 84 13.56 -3.22 -9.30
C GLU A 84 12.13 -3.51 -9.74
N GLU A 85 11.62 -2.66 -10.62
CA GLU A 85 10.38 -2.82 -11.37
C GLU A 85 10.71 -3.01 -12.85
N PHE A 86 10.04 -3.94 -13.51
CA PHE A 86 10.21 -4.18 -14.93
C PHE A 86 8.91 -4.69 -15.56
N ALA A 87 8.75 -4.47 -16.86
CA ALA A 87 7.66 -5.07 -17.62
C ALA A 87 7.97 -6.55 -17.88
N GLY A 88 7.08 -7.43 -17.44
CA GLY A 88 7.11 -8.85 -17.76
C GLY A 88 6.55 -9.14 -19.15
N GLU A 89 6.28 -10.42 -19.41
CA GLU A 89 5.48 -10.81 -20.57
C GLU A 89 4.11 -10.10 -20.51
N ASP A 90 3.56 -9.77 -21.69
CA ASP A 90 2.27 -9.08 -21.85
C ASP A 90 2.14 -7.70 -21.16
N ASN A 91 3.25 -6.97 -20.97
CA ASN A 91 3.32 -5.66 -20.30
C ASN A 91 2.87 -5.68 -18.82
N GLU A 92 2.95 -6.83 -18.16
CA GLU A 92 2.54 -6.97 -16.77
C GLU A 92 3.62 -6.44 -15.81
N LEU A 93 3.21 -5.76 -14.74
CA LEU A 93 4.12 -5.17 -13.76
C LEU A 93 4.81 -6.26 -12.93
N CYS A 94 6.15 -6.30 -12.95
CA CYS A 94 6.95 -7.29 -12.25
C CYS A 94 7.98 -6.63 -11.34
N PHE A 95 8.28 -7.29 -10.22
CA PHE A 95 9.23 -6.79 -9.23
C PHE A 95 10.24 -7.84 -8.81
N THR A 96 11.51 -7.45 -8.68
CA THR A 96 12.57 -8.29 -8.10
C THR A 96 12.67 -8.06 -6.59
N ILE A 97 12.77 -9.15 -5.82
CA ILE A 97 13.07 -9.13 -4.37
C ILE A 97 14.39 -9.82 -4.04
N GLU A 98 15.00 -9.49 -2.89
CA GLU A 98 16.37 -9.90 -2.51
C GLU A 98 16.66 -11.43 -2.37
N TYR A 99 15.68 -12.33 -2.52
CA TYR A 99 15.89 -13.78 -2.33
C TYR A 99 16.38 -14.50 -3.60
N GLY A 100 17.56 -14.18 -4.10
CA GLY A 100 17.94 -14.61 -5.46
C GLY A 100 16.95 -14.06 -6.50
N LYS A 101 17.07 -14.39 -7.79
CA LYS A 101 16.20 -13.83 -8.85
C LYS A 101 14.75 -14.35 -8.76
N ASN A 102 14.00 -13.96 -7.74
CA ASN A 102 12.58 -14.25 -7.55
C ASN A 102 11.75 -13.00 -7.84
N CYS A 103 10.67 -13.18 -8.59
CA CYS A 103 9.76 -12.08 -8.92
C CYS A 103 8.50 -12.16 -8.04
N ILE A 104 8.07 -11.02 -7.49
CA ILE A 104 6.86 -10.95 -6.64
C ILE A 104 5.62 -11.41 -7.40
N LYS A 105 5.55 -11.07 -8.70
CA LYS A 105 4.50 -11.54 -9.59
C LYS A 105 4.30 -13.06 -9.54
N TYR A 106 5.38 -13.82 -9.67
CA TYR A 106 5.33 -15.28 -9.58
C TYR A 106 4.92 -15.80 -8.21
N LEU A 107 5.24 -15.08 -7.13
CA LEU A 107 4.77 -15.42 -5.80
C LEU A 107 3.24 -15.29 -5.75
N ASN A 108 2.68 -14.16 -6.16
CA ASN A 108 1.23 -13.94 -6.05
C ASN A 108 0.41 -14.82 -7.00
N GLU A 109 0.81 -14.97 -8.26
CA GLU A 109 0.01 -15.71 -9.25
C GLU A 109 -0.07 -17.20 -8.94
N ARG A 110 1.08 -17.80 -8.57
CA ARG A 110 1.14 -19.24 -8.30
C ARG A 110 0.72 -19.57 -6.88
N HIS A 111 0.92 -18.63 -5.96
CA HIS A 111 0.83 -18.85 -4.53
C HIS A 111 0.47 -17.54 -3.81
N PRO A 112 -0.74 -16.97 -4.02
CA PRO A 112 -1.13 -15.70 -3.40
C PRO A 112 -1.00 -15.73 -1.88
N GLU A 113 -1.18 -16.90 -1.27
CA GLU A 113 -0.97 -17.17 0.16
C GLU A 113 0.48 -16.96 0.65
N ARG A 114 1.44 -16.84 -0.27
CA ARG A 114 2.85 -16.56 0.06
C ARG A 114 3.13 -15.10 0.27
N ILE A 115 2.31 -14.17 -0.21
CA ILE A 115 2.41 -12.77 0.21
C ILE A 115 1.73 -12.67 1.58
N LYS A 116 2.54 -12.57 2.64
CA LYS A 116 2.07 -12.56 4.03
C LYS A 116 2.13 -11.16 4.65
N THR A 117 3.14 -10.39 4.28
CA THR A 117 3.34 -9.04 4.82
C THR A 117 3.86 -8.10 3.73
N ILE A 118 3.39 -6.87 3.75
CA ILE A 118 3.96 -5.76 2.98
C ILE A 118 4.22 -4.62 3.95
N VAL A 119 5.43 -4.06 3.93
CA VAL A 119 5.77 -2.82 4.62
C VAL A 119 6.16 -1.82 3.54
N THR A 120 5.38 -0.76 3.38
CA THR A 120 5.68 0.20 2.33
C THR A 120 6.87 1.09 2.69
N LYS A 121 7.52 1.66 1.69
CA LYS A 121 8.63 2.61 1.88
C LYS A 121 8.23 3.84 2.70
N GLU A 122 6.99 4.31 2.61
CA GLU A 122 6.51 5.45 3.40
C GLU A 122 6.48 5.08 4.89
N LYS A 123 5.98 3.88 5.22
CA LYS A 123 5.97 3.36 6.60
C LYS A 123 7.35 3.04 7.13
N PHE A 124 8.25 2.57 6.26
CA PHE A 124 9.63 2.35 6.63
C PHE A 124 10.33 3.68 6.98
N LYS A 125 10.20 4.70 6.14
CA LYS A 125 10.74 6.06 6.38
C LYS A 125 10.15 6.72 7.63
N ALA A 126 8.85 6.58 7.85
CA ALA A 126 8.19 7.14 9.05
C ALA A 126 8.72 6.55 10.36
N ARG A 127 9.34 5.36 10.32
CA ARG A 127 9.94 4.68 11.48
C ARG A 127 11.47 4.73 11.48
N GLU A 128 12.07 5.49 10.57
CA GLU A 128 13.52 5.62 10.49
C GLU A 128 14.04 6.40 11.72
N TYR A 129 15.06 5.85 12.37
CA TYR A 129 15.77 6.53 13.45
C TYR A 129 17.12 7.01 12.92
N LYS A 130 17.37 8.32 13.00
CA LYS A 130 18.70 8.87 12.73
C LYS A 130 19.62 8.53 13.89
N VAL A 131 20.74 7.87 13.59
CA VAL A 131 21.79 7.58 14.58
C VAL A 131 22.91 8.58 14.35
N GLY A 132 23.05 9.53 15.28
CA GLY A 132 24.12 10.53 15.30
C GLY A 132 23.74 11.86 14.64
N ASP A 133 23.56 12.89 15.48
CA ASP A 133 23.85 14.30 15.22
C ASP A 133 24.26 14.91 16.58
N ASP A 134 25.29 14.33 17.19
CA ASP A 134 26.02 14.99 18.27
C ASP A 134 27.17 15.77 17.61
N GLU A 135 26.85 16.90 16.96
CA GLU A 135 27.84 17.97 16.78
C GLU A 135 28.09 18.57 18.18
N GLN A 136 29.19 18.12 18.80
CA GLN A 136 29.82 18.80 19.94
C GLN A 136 30.43 20.13 19.51
#